data_AF-A0A3A9EJH3-F1
#
_entry.id   AF-A0A3A9EJH3-F1
#
_cell.length_a   1.000
_cell.length_b   1.000
_cell.length_c   1.000
_cell.angle_alpha   90.00
_cell.angle_beta   90.00
_cell.angle_gamma   90.00
#
_symmetry.space_group_name_H-M   'P 1'
#
loop_
_entity.id
_entity.type
_entity.pdbx_description
1 polymer ?
#
loop_
_entity_poly.entity_id
_entity_poly.type
_entity_poly.pdbx_seq_one_letter_code
_entity_poly.pdbx_strand_id
1 'polypeptide(L)'
;MSNTKKLTKDKIEYLHILHAGWRTASYYSRLFGIYPWESPTEIPVNLIEKDGITILRFAFHSFDIPPEKYSLEETREIMQQYLQYCILPSDKILRPYMGGSTIYDIVEPLYIDRVEEYDGEWRIDIVYVDNPLAYKYVVKKEGIFYA
;
A
#
# COMPACT_ATOMS: atom_id res chain seq x y z
N MET A 1 2.08 -22.25 -16.52
CA MET A 1 1.59 -20.89 -16.19
C MET A 1 0.76 -21.00 -14.93
N SER A 2 1.29 -20.54 -13.81
CA SER A 2 0.58 -20.55 -12.53
C SER A 2 -0.67 -19.67 -12.68
N ASN A 3 -1.83 -20.25 -12.41
CA ASN A 3 -3.11 -19.56 -12.38
C ASN A 3 -3.12 -18.71 -11.10
N THR A 4 -2.41 -17.58 -11.10
CA THR A 4 -2.34 -16.69 -9.93
C THR A 4 -3.76 -16.21 -9.66
N LYS A 5 -4.37 -16.71 -8.58
CA LYS A 5 -5.76 -16.37 -8.25
C LYS A 5 -5.82 -14.89 -7.95
N LYS A 6 -6.44 -14.10 -8.84
CA LYS A 6 -6.74 -12.68 -8.66
C LYS A 6 -7.27 -12.38 -7.26
N LEU A 7 -6.82 -11.29 -6.64
CA LEU A 7 -7.33 -10.84 -5.35
C LEU A 7 -8.82 -10.47 -5.48
N THR A 8 -9.63 -10.94 -4.54
CA THR A 8 -11.06 -10.68 -4.47
C THR A 8 -11.44 -10.28 -3.05
N LYS A 9 -12.56 -9.59 -2.85
CA LYS A 9 -12.94 -9.02 -1.55
C LYS A 9 -13.25 -10.06 -0.46
N ASP A 10 -13.53 -11.29 -0.85
CA ASP A 10 -13.81 -12.44 0.03
C ASP A 10 -12.54 -13.11 0.59
N LYS A 11 -11.35 -12.74 0.08
CA LYS A 11 -10.09 -13.33 0.51
C LYS A 11 -9.60 -12.73 1.83
N ILE A 12 -8.96 -13.58 2.64
CA ILE A 12 -8.34 -13.14 3.90
C ILE A 12 -7.21 -12.14 3.64
N GLU A 13 -6.45 -12.30 2.55
CA GLU A 13 -5.42 -11.36 2.15
C GLU A 13 -6.00 -9.96 1.93
N TYR A 14 -7.19 -9.85 1.33
CA TYR A 14 -7.85 -8.56 1.13
C TYR A 14 -8.15 -7.86 2.47
N LEU A 15 -8.67 -8.60 3.46
CA LEU A 15 -8.93 -8.05 4.80
C LEU A 15 -7.65 -7.58 5.50
N HIS A 16 -6.56 -8.32 5.35
CA HIS A 16 -5.27 -7.93 5.91
C HIS A 16 -4.71 -6.68 5.22
N ILE A 17 -4.88 -6.54 3.91
CA ILE A 17 -4.48 -5.32 3.18
C ILE A 17 -5.33 -4.12 3.63
N LEU A 18 -6.65 -4.30 3.80
CA LEU A 18 -7.52 -3.25 4.35
C LEU A 18 -7.04 -2.80 5.73
N HIS A 19 -6.76 -3.75 6.61
CA HIS A 19 -6.28 -3.47 7.95
C HIS A 19 -4.91 -2.76 7.93
N ALA A 20 -3.99 -3.18 7.06
CA ALA A 20 -2.69 -2.53 6.91
C ALA A 20 -2.81 -1.09 6.40
N GLY A 21 -3.61 -0.86 5.35
CA GLY A 21 -3.88 0.47 4.82
C GLY A 21 -4.55 1.39 5.86
N TRP A 22 -5.57 0.87 6.55
CA TRP A 22 -6.26 1.59 7.62
C TRP A 22 -5.32 1.99 8.75
N ARG A 23 -4.51 1.05 9.27
CA ARG A 23 -3.59 1.34 10.38
C ARG A 23 -2.54 2.37 10.00
N THR A 24 -1.99 2.27 8.79
CA THR A 24 -1.00 3.23 8.29
C THR A 24 -1.60 4.63 8.17
N ALA A 25 -2.78 4.77 7.56
CA ALA A 25 -3.43 6.07 7.42
C ALA A 25 -3.89 6.64 8.78
N SER A 26 -4.43 5.80 9.66
CA SER A 26 -4.90 6.20 10.99
C SER A 26 -3.76 6.67 11.89
N TYR A 27 -2.60 6.01 11.82
CA TYR A 27 -1.42 6.40 12.60
C TYR A 27 -0.95 7.82 12.27
N TYR A 28 -0.96 8.17 10.98
CA TYR A 28 -0.56 9.51 10.51
C TYR A 28 -1.72 10.49 10.31
N SER A 29 -2.94 10.14 10.76
CA SER A 29 -4.15 10.95 10.57
C SER A 29 -3.97 12.42 10.95
N ARG A 30 -3.35 12.70 12.10
CA ARG A 30 -3.09 14.07 12.55
C ARG A 30 -1.96 14.77 11.80
N LEU A 31 -0.96 14.01 11.35
CA LEU A 31 0.21 14.56 10.66
C LEU A 31 -0.16 14.98 9.23
N PHE A 32 -0.98 14.17 8.56
CA PHE A 32 -1.38 14.37 7.17
C PHE A 32 -2.85 14.77 7.00
N GLY A 33 -3.59 15.02 8.08
CA GLY A 33 -4.95 15.56 8.00
C GLY A 33 -5.89 14.61 7.31
N ILE A 34 -5.68 13.32 7.55
CA ILE A 34 -6.50 12.24 7.03
C ILE A 34 -7.53 11.94 8.11
N TYR A 35 -8.81 12.01 7.77
CA TYR A 35 -9.89 11.53 8.62
C TYR A 35 -10.02 10.01 8.43
N PRO A 36 -9.52 9.19 9.38
CA PRO A 36 -9.63 7.75 9.25
C PRO A 36 -11.09 7.32 9.44
N TRP A 37 -11.50 6.31 8.69
CA TRP A 37 -12.75 5.59 8.93
C TRP A 37 -12.72 4.89 10.30
N GLU A 38 -13.89 4.64 10.90
CA GLU A 38 -13.96 3.97 12.21
C GLU A 38 -13.46 2.52 12.13
N SER A 39 -13.68 1.85 10.99
CA SER A 39 -13.26 0.48 10.74
C SER A 39 -12.54 0.31 9.38
N PRO A 40 -11.56 -0.60 9.26
CA PRO A 40 -10.94 -0.96 7.98
C PRO A 40 -11.94 -1.39 6.89
N THR A 41 -13.07 -1.99 7.28
CA THR A 41 -14.08 -2.51 6.34
C THR A 41 -14.98 -1.42 5.76
N GLU A 42 -14.97 -0.23 6.35
CA GLU A 42 -15.78 0.92 5.91
C GLU A 42 -15.05 1.79 4.89
N ILE A 43 -13.74 1.60 4.74
CA ILE A 43 -12.95 2.39 3.81
C ILE A 43 -13.43 2.12 2.38
N PRO A 44 -13.76 3.16 1.60
CA PRO A 44 -13.97 3.02 0.17
C PRO A 44 -12.66 2.57 -0.49
N VAL A 45 -12.64 1.31 -0.94
CA VAL A 45 -11.50 0.71 -1.63
C VAL A 45 -11.91 0.16 -2.99
N ASN A 46 -11.24 0.69 -4.02
CA ASN A 46 -11.36 0.21 -5.39
C ASN A 46 -10.22 -0.76 -5.70
N LEU A 47 -10.56 -1.98 -6.14
CA LEU A 47 -9.57 -2.91 -6.68
C LEU A 47 -9.41 -2.61 -8.17
N ILE A 48 -8.20 -2.19 -8.53
CA ILE A 48 -7.81 -1.83 -9.89
C ILE A 48 -6.84 -2.90 -10.37
N GLU A 49 -7.10 -3.48 -11.54
CA GLU A 49 -6.16 -4.36 -12.22
C GLU A 49 -5.55 -3.60 -13.39
N LYS A 50 -4.23 -3.42 -13.37
CA LYS A 50 -3.50 -2.69 -14.40
C LYS A 50 -2.25 -3.48 -14.78
N ASP A 51 -2.13 -3.82 -16.06
CA ASP A 51 -0.96 -4.55 -16.59
C ASP A 51 -0.63 -5.84 -15.82
N GLY A 52 -1.65 -6.55 -15.30
CA GLY A 52 -1.49 -7.77 -14.50
C GLY A 52 -1.07 -7.53 -13.04
N ILE A 53 -1.12 -6.30 -12.57
CA ILE A 53 -0.81 -5.89 -11.20
C ILE A 53 -2.11 -5.50 -10.49
N THR A 54 -2.25 -5.94 -9.23
CA THR A 54 -3.37 -5.55 -8.37
C THR A 54 -3.01 -4.29 -7.59
N ILE A 55 -3.82 -3.24 -7.74
CA ILE A 55 -3.71 -1.99 -6.99
C ILE A 55 -4.98 -1.80 -6.18
N LEU A 56 -4.83 -1.49 -4.90
CA LEU A 56 -5.92 -1.11 -4.01
C LEU A 56 -5.86 0.40 -3.80
N ARG A 57 -6.87 1.11 -4.29
CA ARG A 57 -7.01 2.55 -4.09
C ARG A 57 -7.90 2.81 -2.89
N PHE A 58 -7.30 3.30 -1.82
CA PHE A 58 -7.99 3.74 -0.61
C PHE A 58 -8.37 5.20 -0.72
N ALA A 59 -9.58 5.56 -0.27
CA ALA A 59 -10.04 6.94 -0.18
C ALA A 59 -10.35 7.33 1.27
N PHE A 60 -9.88 8.49 1.67
CA PHE A 60 -10.12 9.08 2.99
C PHE A 60 -10.50 10.55 2.84
N HIS A 61 -11.35 11.05 3.73
CA HIS A 61 -11.63 12.49 3.79
C HIS A 61 -10.44 13.23 4.38
N SER A 62 -10.24 14.48 3.95
CA SER A 62 -9.26 15.37 4.58
C SER A 62 -9.91 16.27 5.63
N PHE A 63 -9.09 16.79 6.54
CA PHE A 63 -9.43 17.91 7.40
C PHE A 63 -8.27 18.89 7.46
N ASP A 64 -8.54 20.14 7.82
CA ASP A 64 -7.53 21.19 7.85
C ASP A 64 -6.42 20.90 8.86
N ILE A 65 -5.17 20.90 8.40
CA ILE A 65 -3.96 20.82 9.23
C ILE A 65 -3.18 22.14 9.10
N PRO A 66 -2.47 22.56 10.17
CA PRO A 66 -1.49 23.64 10.10
C PRO A 66 -0.38 23.44 9.05
N PRO A 67 0.33 24.51 8.65
CA PRO A 67 1.03 24.66 7.37
C PRO A 67 2.37 23.94 7.20
N GLU A 68 2.77 23.04 8.10
CA GLU A 68 3.96 22.19 7.88
C GLU A 68 3.62 21.10 6.86
N LYS A 69 3.57 21.48 5.58
CA LYS A 69 3.19 20.58 4.48
C LYS A 69 4.40 19.77 4.03
N TYR A 70 4.42 18.51 4.46
CA TYR A 70 5.10 17.45 3.70
C TYR A 70 4.56 17.45 2.27
N SER A 71 5.45 17.28 1.30
CA SER A 71 5.04 16.96 -0.07
C SER A 71 4.32 15.60 -0.10
N LEU A 72 3.56 15.37 -1.17
CA LEU A 72 2.89 14.08 -1.38
C LEU A 72 3.90 12.91 -1.47
N GLU A 73 5.11 13.18 -1.99
CA GLU A 73 6.17 12.17 -2.07
C GLU A 73 6.76 11.87 -0.68
N GLU A 74 7.06 12.89 0.13
CA GLU A 74 7.52 12.69 1.51
C GLU A 74 6.45 11.96 2.34
N THR A 75 5.18 12.31 2.13
CA THR A 75 4.04 11.62 2.75
C THR A 75 4.03 10.13 2.37
N ARG A 76 4.17 9.82 1.08
CA ARG A 76 4.26 8.44 0.56
C ARG A 76 5.44 7.68 1.18
N GLU A 77 6.62 8.30 1.24
CA GLU A 77 7.82 7.73 1.84
C GLU A 77 7.63 7.40 3.32
N ILE A 78 7.11 8.35 4.10
CA ILE A 78 6.86 8.18 5.53
C ILE A 78 5.85 7.05 5.77
N MET A 79 4.74 7.04 5.03
CA MET A 79 3.73 5.98 5.14
C MET A 79 4.29 4.61 4.71
N GLN A 80 5.13 4.56 3.67
CA GLN A 80 5.77 3.32 3.21
C GLN A 80 6.69 2.75 4.30
N GLN A 81 7.52 3.60 4.93
CA GLN A 81 8.41 3.15 6.00
C GLN A 81 7.64 2.58 7.19
N TYR A 82 6.56 3.24 7.62
CA TYR A 82 5.73 2.71 8.69
C TYR A 82 5.05 1.38 8.34
N LEU A 83 4.51 1.28 7.12
CA LEU A 83 3.93 0.05 6.62
C LEU A 83 4.95 -1.09 6.66
N GLN A 84 6.15 -0.85 6.13
CA GLN A 84 7.24 -1.82 6.03
C GLN A 84 7.85 -2.21 7.38
N TYR A 85 8.09 -1.26 8.29
CA TYR A 85 8.83 -1.54 9.52
C TYR A 85 7.94 -1.82 10.74
N CYS A 86 6.68 -1.36 10.72
CA CYS A 86 5.81 -1.44 11.89
C CYS A 86 4.58 -2.32 11.67
N ILE A 87 4.05 -2.41 10.45
CA ILE A 87 2.81 -3.14 10.18
C ILE A 87 3.10 -4.54 9.62
N LEU A 88 3.75 -4.61 8.46
CA LEU A 88 3.98 -5.86 7.74
C LEU A 88 4.79 -6.92 8.52
N PRO A 89 5.80 -6.59 9.35
CA PRO A 89 6.57 -7.60 10.08
C PRO A 89 5.73 -8.41 11.08
N SER A 90 4.58 -7.87 11.50
CA SER A 90 3.65 -8.55 12.41
C SER A 90 2.60 -9.41 11.71
N ASP A 91 2.47 -9.28 10.38
CA ASP A 91 1.47 -9.98 9.59
C ASP A 91 1.96 -11.38 9.19
N LYS A 92 1.12 -12.41 9.41
CA LYS A 92 1.44 -13.81 9.09
C LYS A 92 0.80 -14.29 7.78
N ILE A 93 -0.13 -13.51 7.24
CA ILE A 93 -0.91 -13.81 6.05
C ILE A 93 -0.29 -13.12 4.84
N LEU A 94 0.01 -11.83 4.95
CA LEU A 94 0.72 -11.10 3.90
C LEU A 94 2.21 -11.42 3.96
N ARG A 95 2.66 -12.27 3.03
CA ARG A 95 4.05 -12.73 2.99
C ARG A 95 4.85 -11.96 1.95
N PRO A 96 6.11 -11.60 2.24
CA PRO A 96 7.03 -11.06 1.25
C PRO A 96 7.10 -11.93 0.01
N TYR A 97 7.24 -11.29 -1.15
CA TYR A 97 7.35 -11.96 -2.43
C TYR A 97 8.83 -12.15 -2.79
N MET A 98 9.22 -13.38 -3.10
CA MET A 98 10.58 -13.71 -3.54
C MET A 98 10.60 -13.84 -5.07
N GLY A 99 11.19 -12.87 -5.75
CA GLY A 99 11.28 -12.82 -7.22
C GLY A 99 12.48 -13.57 -7.81
N GLY A 100 13.43 -13.99 -6.98
CA GLY A 100 14.67 -14.63 -7.37
C GLY A 100 15.12 -15.71 -6.38
N SER A 101 16.43 -15.88 -6.23
CA SER A 101 17.03 -16.97 -5.45
C SER A 101 17.76 -16.51 -4.19
N THR A 102 17.91 -15.19 -4.01
CA THR A 102 18.65 -14.61 -2.89
C THR A 102 17.74 -13.78 -1.98
N ILE A 103 18.20 -13.51 -0.77
CA ILE A 103 17.50 -12.61 0.16
C ILE A 103 17.33 -11.20 -0.40
N TYR A 104 18.20 -10.80 -1.34
CA TYR A 104 18.12 -9.50 -1.99
C TYR A 104 16.98 -9.44 -2.99
N ASP A 105 16.41 -10.57 -3.42
CA ASP A 105 15.29 -10.65 -4.35
C ASP A 105 13.92 -10.70 -3.64
N ILE A 106 13.88 -10.31 -2.37
CA ILE A 106 12.67 -10.30 -1.54
C ILE A 106 12.16 -8.86 -1.47
N VAL A 107 10.89 -8.66 -1.78
CA VAL A 107 10.17 -7.40 -1.56
C VAL A 107 8.97 -7.62 -0.64
N GLU A 108 8.60 -6.58 0.09
CA GLU A 108 7.44 -6.60 0.96
C GLU A 108 6.13 -6.83 0.17
N PRO A 109 5.11 -7.46 0.79
CA PRO A 109 3.85 -7.78 0.11
C PRO A 109 3.05 -6.54 -0.31
N LEU A 110 3.31 -5.38 0.27
CA LEU A 110 2.60 -4.14 -0.02
C LEU A 110 3.56 -2.98 -0.26
N TYR A 111 3.26 -2.21 -1.31
CA TYR A 111 4.00 -1.02 -1.69
C TYR A 111 3.06 0.14 -1.96
N ILE A 112 3.26 1.27 -1.28
CA ILE A 112 2.52 2.51 -1.51
C ILE A 112 3.11 3.18 -2.75
N ASP A 113 2.40 3.04 -3.87
CA ASP A 113 2.84 3.56 -5.17
C ASP A 113 2.57 5.05 -5.32
N ARG A 114 1.44 5.52 -4.78
CA ARG A 114 1.03 6.91 -4.94
C ARG A 114 0.19 7.39 -3.78
N VAL A 115 0.42 8.64 -3.42
CA VAL A 115 -0.44 9.42 -2.55
C VAL A 115 -0.87 10.69 -3.29
N GLU A 116 -2.16 10.98 -3.29
CA GLU A 116 -2.73 12.21 -3.82
C GLU A 116 -3.65 12.85 -2.79
N GLU A 117 -3.73 14.18 -2.79
CA GLU A 117 -4.75 14.95 -2.08
C GLU A 117 -5.36 15.93 -3.07
N TYR A 118 -6.68 15.86 -3.24
CA TYR A 118 -7.42 16.76 -4.12
C TYR A 118 -8.86 16.88 -3.65
N ASP A 119 -9.38 18.11 -3.62
CA ASP A 119 -10.79 18.42 -3.34
C ASP A 119 -11.33 17.78 -2.05
N GLY A 120 -10.53 17.82 -0.98
CA GLY A 120 -10.97 17.29 0.31
C GLY A 120 -10.83 15.76 0.46
N GLU A 121 -10.18 15.09 -0.48
CA GLU A 121 -10.01 13.64 -0.50
C GLU A 121 -8.54 13.23 -0.65
N TRP A 122 -8.09 12.37 0.26
CA TRP A 122 -6.84 11.64 0.14
C TRP A 122 -7.05 10.33 -0.62
N ARG A 123 -6.18 10.07 -1.58
CA ARG A 123 -6.11 8.80 -2.30
C ARG A 123 -4.75 8.15 -2.10
N ILE A 124 -4.78 6.88 -1.70
CA ILE A 124 -3.58 6.10 -1.45
C ILE A 124 -3.67 4.83 -2.28
N ASP A 125 -2.77 4.70 -3.25
CA ASP A 125 -2.67 3.53 -4.13
C ASP A 125 -1.62 2.57 -3.57
N ILE A 126 -2.06 1.37 -3.17
CA ILE A 126 -1.20 0.31 -2.66
C ILE A 126 -1.15 -0.83 -3.67
N VAL A 127 0.05 -1.15 -4.14
CA VAL A 127 0.32 -2.33 -4.96
C VAL A 127 0.39 -3.56 -4.05
N TYR A 128 -0.38 -4.60 -4.39
CA TYR A 128 -0.25 -5.91 -3.78
C TYR A 128 0.73 -6.76 -4.58
N VAL A 129 1.84 -7.14 -3.95
CA VAL A 129 2.93 -7.88 -4.60
C VAL A 129 2.73 -9.38 -4.42
N ASP A 130 1.97 -9.97 -5.33
CA ASP A 130 1.63 -11.41 -5.31
C ASP A 130 2.13 -12.17 -6.54
N ASN A 131 2.79 -11.48 -7.47
CA ASN A 131 3.18 -12.04 -8.75
C ASN A 131 4.44 -11.37 -9.36
N PRO A 132 5.04 -11.99 -10.39
CA PRO A 132 6.28 -11.48 -10.98
C PRO A 132 6.19 -10.09 -11.61
N LEU A 133 5.01 -9.67 -12.10
CA LEU A 133 4.82 -8.35 -12.71
C LEU A 133 4.81 -7.26 -11.64
N ALA A 134 4.11 -7.50 -10.53
CA ALA A 134 4.10 -6.62 -9.37
C ALA A 134 5.50 -6.48 -8.76
N TYR A 135 6.24 -7.61 -8.62
CA TYR A 135 7.63 -7.60 -8.17
C TYR A 135 8.52 -6.70 -9.03
N LYS A 136 8.51 -6.91 -10.36
CA LYS A 136 9.31 -6.11 -11.29
C LYS A 136 8.94 -4.63 -11.25
N TYR A 137 7.67 -4.31 -11.04
CA TYR A 137 7.20 -2.95 -10.90
C TYR A 137 7.79 -2.27 -9.66
N VAL A 138 7.70 -2.91 -8.49
CA VAL A 138 8.21 -2.37 -7.22
C VAL A 138 9.74 -2.23 -7.25
N VAL A 139 10.46 -3.25 -7.69
CA VAL A 139 11.93 -3.21 -7.86
C VAL A 139 12.37 -2.03 -8.72
N LYS A 140 11.68 -1.78 -9.84
CA LYS A 140 11.96 -0.64 -10.71
C LYS A 140 11.66 0.70 -10.01
N LYS A 141 10.59 0.77 -9.20
CA LYS A 141 10.19 1.98 -8.47
C LYS A 141 11.13 2.32 -7.32
N GLU A 142 11.64 1.31 -6.61
CA GLU A 142 12.61 1.48 -5.53
C GLU A 142 14.03 1.75 -6.04
N GLY A 143 14.26 1.74 -7.36
CA GLY A 143 15.59 1.93 -7.94
C GLY A 143 16.55 0.79 -7.61
N ILE A 144 16.02 -0.39 -7.25
CA ILE A 144 16.80 -1.60 -7.01
C ILE A 144 17.14 -2.19 -8.39
N PHE A 145 18.22 -1.70 -9.00
CA PHE A 145 18.72 -2.27 -10.24
C PHE A 145 19.62 -3.46 -9.91
N TYR A 146 19.16 -4.68 -10.24
CA TYR A 146 20.06 -5.82 -10.33
C TYR A 146 20.84 -5.70 -11.65
N ALA A 147 22.17 -5.62 -11.54
CA ALA A 147 23.10 -5.73 -12.65
C ALA A 147 23.26 -7.19 -13.10
#